data_AF-A0A534WNK1-F1
#
_entry.id   AF-A0A534WNK1-F1
#
_cell.length_a   1.000
_cell.length_b   1.000
_cell.length_c   1.000
_cell.angle_alpha   90.00
_cell.angle_beta   90.00
_cell.angle_gamma   90.00
#
_symmetry.space_group_name_H-M   'P 1'
#
loop_
_entity.id
_entity.type
_entity.pdbx_description
1 polymer ?
#
loop_
_entity_poly.entity_id
_entity_poly.type
_entity_poly.pdbx_seq_one_letter_code
_entity_poly.pdbx_strand_id
1 'polypeptide(L)'
;MKLVAGLSALMLAIGLASLVLWRRSPESVPCESRDITHSRSPDDRSEADVFELHCGPSVTTHVALRSSMSAPKSHADVFVAEDLVPIQVIWTGPRELLVQSSAARVLVAETRWRDVSVKIRPQQ
;
A
#
# COMPACT_ATOMS: atom_id res chain seq x y z
N MET A 1 19.97 -44.96 -29.80
CA MET A 1 19.51 -43.72 -30.48
C MET A 1 18.02 -43.43 -30.30
N LYS A 2 17.10 -44.41 -30.39
CA LYS A 2 15.64 -44.18 -30.21
C LYS A 2 15.23 -43.62 -28.83
N LEU A 3 15.90 -44.06 -27.76
CA LEU A 3 15.67 -43.56 -26.40
C LEU A 3 16.03 -42.07 -26.24
N VAL A 4 17.14 -41.64 -26.85
CA VAL A 4 17.58 -40.24 -26.80
C VAL A 4 16.60 -39.34 -27.55
N ALA A 5 16.18 -39.76 -28.75
CA ALA A 5 15.18 -39.03 -29.53
C ALA A 5 13.83 -38.92 -28.79
N GLY A 6 13.39 -39.99 -28.11
CA GLY A 6 12.19 -39.96 -27.28
C GLY A 6 12.30 -39.00 -26.09
N LEU A 7 13.46 -38.97 -25.42
CA LEU A 7 13.72 -38.07 -24.31
C LEU A 7 13.72 -36.60 -24.75
N SER A 8 14.32 -36.31 -25.91
CA SER A 8 14.35 -34.97 -26.49
C SER A 8 12.95 -34.47 -26.83
N ALA A 9 12.11 -35.31 -27.43
CA ALA A 9 10.72 -34.97 -27.75
C ALA A 9 9.90 -34.69 -26.48
N LEU A 10 10.10 -35.48 -25.42
CA LEU A 10 9.42 -35.29 -24.14
C LEU A 10 9.82 -33.98 -23.47
N MET A 11 11.11 -33.65 -23.43
CA MET A 11 11.62 -32.37 -22.91
C MET A 11 11.02 -31.18 -23.66
N LEU A 12 10.91 -31.28 -24.99
CA LEU A 12 10.34 -30.23 -25.83
C LEU A 12 8.85 -30.03 -25.55
N ALA A 13 8.10 -31.12 -25.38
CA ALA A 13 6.69 -31.08 -25.02
C ALA A 13 6.45 -30.44 -23.65
N ILE A 14 7.28 -30.78 -22.65
CA ILE A 14 7.22 -30.16 -21.32
C ILE A 14 7.53 -28.66 -21.40
N GLY A 15 8.60 -28.28 -22.10
CA GLY A 15 8.98 -26.88 -22.27
C GLY A 15 7.89 -26.04 -22.94
N LEU A 16 7.26 -26.58 -23.99
CA LEU A 16 6.12 -25.96 -24.67
C LEU A 16 4.91 -25.81 -23.73
N ALA A 17 4.58 -26.86 -22.97
CA ALA A 17 3.47 -26.82 -22.01
C ALA A 17 3.71 -25.77 -20.91
N SER A 18 4.93 -25.72 -20.35
CA SER A 18 5.32 -24.72 -19.36
C SER A 18 5.21 -23.30 -19.92
N LEU A 19 5.65 -23.06 -21.15
CA LEU A 19 5.59 -21.75 -21.78
C LEU A 19 4.15 -21.29 -22.06
N VAL A 20 3.28 -22.23 -22.46
CA VAL A 20 1.85 -21.95 -22.66
C VAL A 20 1.17 -21.61 -21.33
N LEU A 21 1.48 -22.34 -20.26
CA LEU A 21 0.95 -22.06 -18.92
C LEU A 21 1.40 -20.68 -18.42
N TRP A 22 2.68 -20.34 -18.62
CA TRP A 22 3.23 -19.03 -18.22
C TRP A 22 2.60 -17.87 -18.98
N ARG A 23 2.35 -18.02 -20.29
CA ARG A 23 1.64 -17.01 -21.10
C ARG A 23 0.16 -16.87 -20.77
N ARG A 24 -0.44 -17.89 -20.17
CA ARG A 24 -1.85 -17.88 -19.72
C ARG A 24 -2.00 -17.52 -18.26
N SER A 25 -0.91 -17.27 -17.54
CA SER A 25 -1.00 -16.76 -16.18
C SER A 25 -1.80 -15.46 -16.20
N PRO A 26 -2.90 -15.37 -15.43
CA PRO A 26 -3.71 -14.16 -15.40
C PRO A 26 -2.82 -12.98 -14.97
N GLU A 27 -3.00 -11.84 -15.62
CA GLU A 27 -2.37 -10.60 -15.18
C GLU A 27 -2.74 -10.39 -13.70
N SER A 28 -1.74 -10.09 -12.87
CA SER A 28 -1.99 -9.73 -11.47
C SER A 28 -2.98 -8.57 -11.47
N VAL A 29 -4.12 -8.75 -10.80
CA VAL A 29 -5.09 -7.66 -10.61
C VAL A 29 -4.31 -6.48 -10.01
N PRO A 30 -4.22 -5.34 -10.71
CA PRO A 30 -3.47 -4.20 -10.20
C PRO A 30 -4.13 -3.72 -8.92
N CYS A 31 -3.33 -3.41 -7.90
CA CYS A 31 -3.90 -2.80 -6.70
C CYS A 31 -4.45 -1.43 -7.04
N GLU A 32 -5.69 -1.16 -6.63
CA GLU A 32 -6.35 0.11 -6.84
C GLU A 32 -6.30 0.94 -5.56
N SER A 33 -5.83 2.19 -5.68
CA SER A 33 -5.86 3.15 -4.56
C SER A 33 -7.12 4.00 -4.62
N ARG A 34 -7.83 4.12 -3.51
CA ARG A 34 -9.00 4.99 -3.35
C ARG A 34 -8.74 6.03 -2.27
N ASP A 35 -8.66 7.28 -2.68
CA ASP A 35 -8.50 8.40 -1.74
C ASP A 35 -9.78 8.62 -0.92
N ILE A 36 -9.62 8.74 0.40
CA ILE A 36 -10.72 8.96 1.35
C ILE A 36 -10.70 10.40 1.84
N THR A 37 -9.54 10.90 2.26
CA THR A 37 -9.40 12.26 2.78
C THR A 37 -8.00 12.78 2.54
N HIS A 38 -7.92 14.08 2.27
CA HIS A 38 -6.68 14.83 2.17
C HIS A 38 -6.71 15.98 3.18
N SER A 39 -5.58 16.22 3.86
CA SER A 39 -5.45 17.33 4.81
C SER A 39 -4.05 17.92 4.78
N ARG A 40 -3.96 19.25 4.68
CA ARG A 40 -2.69 19.98 4.67
C ARG A 40 -2.35 20.49 6.07
N SER A 41 -1.06 20.49 6.39
CA SER A 41 -0.56 21.04 7.65
C SER A 41 -0.81 22.54 7.74
N PRO A 42 -0.98 23.10 8.96
CA PRO A 42 -1.23 24.54 9.13
C PRO A 42 -0.15 25.48 8.57
N ASP A 43 1.07 24.99 8.34
CA ASP A 43 2.18 25.74 7.74
C ASP A 43 2.33 25.51 6.22
N ASP A 44 1.42 24.76 5.60
CA ASP A 44 1.44 24.39 4.18
C ASP A 44 2.70 23.63 3.71
N ARG A 45 3.44 22.99 4.63
CA ARG A 45 4.70 22.28 4.28
C ARG A 45 4.53 20.77 4.11
N SER A 46 3.49 20.22 4.74
CA SER A 46 3.19 18.79 4.71
C SER A 46 1.73 18.54 4.34
N GLU A 47 1.50 17.38 3.75
CA GLU A 47 0.17 16.89 3.41
C GLU A 47 0.02 15.47 3.96
N ALA A 48 -1.15 15.19 4.51
CA ALA A 48 -1.56 13.89 4.99
C ALA A 48 -2.69 13.37 4.10
N ASP A 49 -2.49 12.17 3.56
CA ASP A 49 -3.43 11.48 2.69
C ASP A 49 -3.93 10.23 3.41
N VAL A 50 -5.25 10.04 3.44
CA VAL A 50 -5.90 8.81 3.91
C VAL A 50 -6.50 8.14 2.68
N PHE A 51 -6.06 6.91 2.41
CA PHE A 51 -6.55 6.16 1.25
C PHE A 51 -6.66 4.66 1.58
N GLU A 52 -7.46 3.96 0.79
CA GLU A 52 -7.59 2.51 0.82
C GLU A 52 -6.80 1.91 -0.33
N LEU A 53 -6.05 0.84 -0.08
CA LEU A 53 -5.39 0.05 -1.12
C LEU A 53 -6.11 -1.28 -1.27
N HIS A 54 -6.75 -1.49 -2.41
CA HIS A 54 -7.51 -2.69 -2.74
C HIS A 54 -6.68 -3.60 -3.63
N CYS A 55 -6.23 -4.74 -3.09
CA CYS A 55 -5.45 -5.75 -3.82
C CYS A 55 -6.25 -7.07 -3.87
N GLY A 56 -7.18 -7.17 -4.81
CA GLY A 56 -8.08 -8.32 -4.91
C GLY A 56 -9.07 -8.36 -3.72
N PRO A 57 -9.12 -9.43 -2.91
CA PRO A 57 -10.00 -9.50 -1.75
C PRO A 57 -9.43 -8.78 -0.51
N SER A 58 -8.16 -8.37 -0.55
CA SER A 58 -7.48 -7.73 0.58
C SER A 58 -7.57 -6.21 0.46
N VAL A 59 -7.88 -5.56 1.58
CA VAL A 59 -7.94 -4.10 1.69
C VAL A 59 -7.18 -3.64 2.91
N THR A 60 -6.42 -2.57 2.75
CA THR A 60 -5.71 -1.89 3.84
C THR A 60 -6.02 -0.39 3.80
N THR A 61 -6.19 0.22 4.96
CA THR A 61 -6.31 1.68 5.07
C THR A 61 -4.96 2.27 5.45
N HIS A 62 -4.49 3.22 4.64
CA HIS A 62 -3.21 3.89 4.78
C HIS A 62 -3.42 5.34 5.23
N VAL A 63 -2.51 5.82 6.07
CA VAL A 63 -2.24 7.24 6.26
C VAL A 63 -0.82 7.49 5.82
N ALA A 64 -0.66 8.30 4.78
CA ALA A 64 0.65 8.66 4.26
C ALA A 64 0.92 10.15 4.43
N LEU A 65 2.18 10.47 4.65
CA LEU A 65 2.68 11.84 4.68
C LEU A 65 3.53 12.12 3.44
N ARG A 66 3.37 13.33 2.92
CA ARG A 66 4.26 13.88 1.90
C ARG A 66 4.57 15.33 2.17
N SER A 67 5.64 15.83 1.56
CA SER A 67 5.88 17.28 1.53
C SER A 67 4.96 17.91 0.50
N SER A 68 4.42 19.10 0.79
CA SER A 68 3.53 19.82 -0.14
C SER A 68 4.22 20.21 -1.45
N MET A 69 5.57 20.31 -1.45
CA MET A 69 6.34 20.58 -2.67
C MET A 69 6.69 19.30 -3.47
N SER A 70 6.36 18.13 -2.93
CA SER A 70 6.74 16.86 -3.53
C SER A 70 5.63 16.31 -4.42
N ALA A 71 6.00 15.54 -5.44
CA ALA A 71 5.04 14.93 -6.35
C ALA A 71 4.06 14.03 -5.57
N PRO A 72 2.78 13.92 -5.99
CA PRO A 72 1.79 13.09 -5.28
C PRO A 72 2.22 11.64 -5.02
N LYS A 73 3.07 11.09 -5.91
CA LYS A 73 3.60 9.73 -5.79
C LYS A 73 4.72 9.57 -4.76
N SER A 74 5.28 10.65 -4.21
CA SER A 74 6.32 10.57 -3.17
C SER A 74 5.73 10.75 -1.77
N HIS A 75 4.82 9.86 -1.41
CA HIS A 75 4.30 9.74 -0.06
C HIS A 75 5.04 8.62 0.70
N ALA A 76 4.99 8.68 2.03
CA ALA A 76 5.50 7.65 2.91
C ALA A 76 4.42 7.30 3.93
N ASP A 77 4.12 6.01 4.06
CA ASP A 77 3.12 5.52 5.00
C ASP A 77 3.61 5.72 6.44
N VAL A 78 2.82 6.43 7.24
CA VAL A 78 3.08 6.62 8.68
C VAL A 78 2.14 5.78 9.54
N PHE A 79 1.03 5.33 8.98
CA PHE A 79 0.11 4.40 9.62
C PHE A 79 -0.53 3.51 8.57
N VAL A 80 -0.55 2.20 8.80
CA VAL A 80 -1.24 1.23 7.94
C VAL A 80 -2.02 0.26 8.81
N ALA A 81 -3.31 0.10 8.52
CA ALA A 81 -4.18 -0.85 9.20
C ALA A 81 -4.73 -1.90 8.22
N GLU A 82 -5.00 -3.09 8.75
CA GLU A 82 -5.79 -4.10 8.04
C GLU A 82 -7.26 -3.67 8.00
N ASP A 83 -7.94 -4.04 6.90
CA ASP A 83 -9.37 -3.82 6.66
C ASP A 83 -9.80 -2.36 6.47
N LEU A 84 -11.08 -2.20 6.12
CA LEU A 84 -11.75 -0.91 6.00
C LEU A 84 -12.05 -0.34 7.39
N VAL A 85 -11.09 0.40 7.93
CA VAL A 85 -11.22 1.05 9.23
C VAL A 85 -11.45 2.56 9.09
N PRO A 86 -12.36 3.16 9.88
CA PRO A 86 -12.46 4.60 9.95
C PRO A 86 -11.18 5.16 10.58
N ILE A 87 -10.57 6.11 9.88
CA ILE A 87 -9.40 6.84 10.37
C ILE A 87 -9.71 8.33 10.32
N GLN A 88 -9.46 9.01 11.44
CA GLN A 88 -9.50 10.46 11.50
C GLN A 88 -8.09 11.01 11.65
N VAL A 89 -7.75 11.99 10.83
CA VAL A 89 -6.46 12.66 10.84
C VAL A 89 -6.65 14.12 11.18
N ILE A 90 -5.95 14.60 12.20
CA ILE A 90 -6.08 15.96 12.74
C ILE A 90 -4.69 16.56 12.91
N TRP A 91 -4.45 17.73 12.32
CA TRP A 91 -3.26 18.51 12.64
C TRP A 91 -3.44 19.24 13.97
N THR A 92 -2.73 18.82 15.02
CA THR A 92 -2.77 19.47 16.34
C THR A 92 -1.76 20.63 16.46
N GLY A 93 -0.93 20.81 15.44
CA GLY A 93 0.00 21.91 15.26
C GLY A 93 0.64 21.88 13.87
N PRO A 94 1.50 22.85 13.53
CA PRO A 94 2.14 22.93 12.21
C PRO A 94 2.88 21.66 11.79
N ARG A 95 3.46 20.97 12.78
CA ARG A 95 4.28 19.76 12.60
C ARG A 95 3.85 18.63 13.53
N GLU A 96 2.58 18.60 13.92
CA GLU A 96 2.03 17.56 14.78
C GLU A 96 0.76 16.99 14.18
N LEU A 97 0.78 15.70 13.87
CA LEU A 97 -0.34 14.95 13.33
C LEU A 97 -0.87 13.99 14.39
N LEU A 98 -2.17 14.05 14.65
CA LEU A 98 -2.89 13.05 15.43
C LEU A 98 -3.65 12.13 14.47
N VAL A 99 -3.37 10.84 14.54
CA VAL A 99 -4.10 9.77 13.84
C VAL A 99 -4.96 9.05 14.87
N GLN A 100 -6.27 9.13 14.71
CA GLN A 100 -7.24 8.39 15.51
C GLN A 100 -7.80 7.24 14.69
N SER A 101 -7.72 6.03 15.23
CA SER A 101 -8.20 4.83 14.54
C SER A 101 -8.80 3.84 15.53
N SER A 102 -9.84 3.12 15.08
CA SER A 102 -10.41 1.97 15.77
C SER A 102 -9.81 0.63 15.31
N ALA A 103 -8.73 0.67 14.51
CA ALA A 103 -8.11 -0.54 13.96
C ALA A 103 -7.68 -1.52 15.06
N ALA A 104 -8.12 -2.77 14.93
CA ALA A 104 -7.69 -3.85 15.81
C ALA A 104 -6.25 -4.30 15.52
N ARG A 105 -5.80 -4.14 14.25
CA ARG A 105 -4.48 -4.54 13.78
C ARG A 105 -3.83 -3.44 12.96
N VAL A 106 -2.58 -3.14 13.31
CA VAL A 106 -1.77 -2.11 12.69
C VAL A 106 -0.52 -2.77 12.13
N LEU A 107 -0.29 -2.61 10.83
CA LEU A 107 0.86 -3.15 10.10
C LEU A 107 2.07 -2.23 10.19
N VAL A 108 1.86 -0.92 10.17
CA VAL A 108 2.91 0.12 10.24
C VAL A 108 2.46 1.26 11.14
N ALA A 109 3.37 1.77 11.96
CA ALA A 109 3.15 2.91 12.84
C ALA A 109 4.45 3.70 13.08
N GLU A 110 4.62 4.82 12.38
CA GLU A 110 5.71 5.77 12.60
C GLU A 110 5.26 6.89 13.53
N THR A 111 6.05 7.18 14.57
CA THR A 111 5.75 8.26 15.53
C THR A 111 6.44 9.58 15.20
N ARG A 112 7.35 9.59 14.23
CA ARG A 112 8.03 10.80 13.73
C ARG A 112 8.45 10.63 12.27
N TRP A 113 8.10 11.59 11.42
CA TRP A 113 8.43 11.61 9.99
C TRP A 113 8.98 12.98 9.60
N ARG A 114 10.20 13.09 9.03
CA ARG A 114 10.80 14.36 8.50
C ARG A 114 10.39 15.64 9.26
N ASP A 115 10.49 15.61 10.59
CA ASP A 115 10.11 16.70 11.49
C ASP A 115 8.61 16.99 11.64
N VAL A 116 7.75 16.00 11.39
CA VAL A 116 6.35 15.91 11.82
C VAL A 116 6.29 14.85 12.91
N SER A 117 5.75 15.20 14.08
CA SER A 117 5.47 14.22 15.13
C SER A 117 4.10 13.61 14.89
N VAL A 118 4.02 12.29 14.86
CA VAL A 118 2.78 11.54 14.62
C VAL A 118 2.37 10.86 15.93
N LYS A 119 1.19 11.22 16.43
CA LYS A 119 0.59 10.63 17.63
C LYS A 119 -0.54 9.73 17.18
N ILE A 120 -0.51 8.46 17.59
CA ILE A 120 -1.57 7.50 17.29
C ILE A 120 -2.42 7.31 18.54
N ARG A 121 -3.74 7.43 18.42
CA ARG A 121 -4.68 7.23 19.53
C ARG A 121 -5.83 6.33 19.09
N PRO A 122 -6.39 5.52 20.02
CA PRO A 122 -7.66 4.85 19.76
C PRO A 122 -8.76 5.88 19.49
N GLN A 123 -9.61 5.59 18.51
CA GLN A 123 -10.87 6.32 18.34
C GLN A 123 -11.85 5.83 19.41
N GLN A 124 -12.39 6.75 20.22
CA GLN A 124 -13.38 6.47 21.26
C GLN A 124 -14.79 6.49 20.69
#